data_AF-A0A430E198-F1
#
_entry.id   AF-A0A430E198-F1
#
_cell.length_a   1.000
_cell.length_b   1.000
_cell.length_c   1.000
_cell.angle_alpha   90.00
_cell.angle_beta   90.00
_cell.angle_gamma   90.00
#
_symmetry.space_group_name_H-M   'P 1'
#
loop_
_entity.id
_entity.type
_entity.pdbx_description
1 polymer ?
#
loop_
_entity_poly.entity_id
_entity_poly.type
_entity_poly.pdbx_seq_one_letter_code
_entity_poly.pdbx_strand_id
1 'polypeptide(L)'
;MSTPDLFVEVATQGDAAWFEKNPDRRLRLRNAVPGEFRDLSDPPVGMTWRVIVVEAQPGVRARQPLALPLSAGNDAMAEAQLFTLFMQAAPKEARRMVAQLRKMKLPSITDSK
;
A
#
# COMPACT_ATOMS: atom_id res chain seq x y z
N MET A 1 -0.77 24.57 -10.69
CA MET A 1 -0.91 23.15 -10.34
C MET A 1 -0.93 22.37 -11.64
N SER A 2 -0.08 21.36 -11.80
CA SER A 2 -0.03 20.57 -13.03
C SER A 2 -1.08 19.46 -13.02
N THR A 3 -1.48 18.94 -14.20
CA THR A 3 -2.43 17.80 -14.29
C THR A 3 -1.95 16.57 -13.50
N PRO A 4 -0.65 16.20 -13.52
CA PRO A 4 -0.11 15.15 -12.65
C PRO A 4 -0.33 15.41 -11.15
N ASP A 5 -0.15 16.66 -10.69
CA ASP A 5 -0.35 16.99 -9.28
C ASP A 5 -1.80 16.75 -8.84
N LEU A 6 -2.76 17.03 -9.73
CA LEU A 6 -4.18 16.80 -9.47
C LEU A 6 -4.50 15.31 -9.30
N PHE A 7 -3.92 14.45 -10.14
CA PHE A 7 -4.11 13.00 -9.99
C PHE A 7 -3.57 12.48 -8.66
N VAL A 8 -2.39 12.97 -8.23
CA VAL A 8 -1.78 12.58 -6.97
C VAL A 8 -2.60 13.07 -5.77
N GLU A 9 -3.16 14.27 -5.84
CA GLU A 9 -4.04 14.79 -4.80
C GLU A 9 -5.32 13.96 -4.68
N VAL A 10 -6.00 13.69 -5.80
CA VAL A 10 -7.20 12.85 -5.84
C VAL A 10 -6.90 11.44 -5.32
N ALA A 11 -5.76 10.85 -5.70
CA ALA A 11 -5.32 9.57 -5.17
C ALA A 11 -5.09 9.62 -3.65
N THR A 12 -4.57 10.74 -3.14
CA THR A 12 -4.34 10.95 -1.70
C THR A 12 -5.63 11.03 -0.90
N GLN A 13 -6.61 11.79 -1.39
CA GLN A 13 -7.94 11.87 -0.77
C GLN A 13 -8.65 10.51 -0.87
N GLY A 14 -8.52 9.84 -2.01
CA GLY A 14 -9.06 8.49 -2.21
C GLY A 14 -8.43 7.45 -1.29
N ASP A 15 -7.15 7.57 -0.93
CA ASP A 15 -6.49 6.73 0.06
C ASP A 15 -7.07 6.95 1.46
N ALA A 16 -7.25 8.21 1.85
CA ALA A 16 -7.86 8.56 3.13
C ALA A 16 -9.27 7.98 3.27
N ALA A 17 -10.14 8.28 2.31
CA ALA A 17 -11.53 7.83 2.31
C ALA A 17 -11.66 6.30 2.28
N TRP A 18 -10.71 5.59 1.67
CA TRP A 18 -10.71 4.13 1.69
C TRP A 18 -10.38 3.58 3.08
N PHE A 19 -9.37 4.10 3.77
CA PHE A 19 -9.02 3.64 5.12
C PHE A 19 -10.09 3.99 6.16
N GLU A 20 -10.74 5.15 6.04
CA GLU A 20 -11.89 5.51 6.89
C GLU A 20 -13.04 4.50 6.77
N LYS A 21 -13.28 3.97 5.56
CA LYS A 21 -14.30 2.95 5.30
C LYS A 21 -13.87 1.52 5.66
N ASN A 22 -12.58 1.30 5.86
CA ASN A 22 -11.99 -0.02 6.13
C ASN A 22 -11.08 0.05 7.38
N PRO A 23 -11.63 0.34 8.57
CA PRO A 23 -10.84 0.66 9.77
C PRO A 23 -10.01 -0.52 10.30
N ASP A 24 -10.36 -1.75 9.92
CA ASP A 24 -9.63 -2.97 10.21
C ASP A 24 -8.38 -3.15 9.32
N ARG A 25 -8.35 -2.50 8.15
CA ARG A 25 -7.28 -2.63 7.15
C ARG A 25 -6.17 -1.61 7.40
N ARG A 26 -4.92 -2.03 7.17
CA ARG A 26 -3.73 -1.13 7.16
C ARG A 26 -3.01 -1.09 5.83
N LEU A 27 -3.39 -1.99 4.92
CA LEU A 27 -2.85 -2.10 3.58
C LEU A 27 -3.97 -1.99 2.56
N ARG A 28 -3.74 -1.13 1.57
CA ARG A 28 -4.56 -0.99 0.37
C ARG A 28 -3.69 -1.22 -0.86
N LEU A 29 -4.20 -1.95 -1.84
CA LEU A 29 -3.61 -2.03 -3.18
C LEU A 29 -4.46 -1.22 -4.16
N ARG A 30 -3.83 -0.44 -5.03
CA ARG A 30 -4.52 0.26 -6.12
C ARG A 30 -3.61 0.43 -7.33
N ASN A 31 -4.17 0.95 -8.43
CA ASN A 31 -3.36 1.42 -9.55
C ASN A 31 -2.51 2.62 -9.14
N ALA A 32 -1.31 2.72 -9.70
CA ALA A 32 -0.55 3.96 -9.70
C ALA A 32 -1.27 4.99 -10.58
N VAL A 33 -1.23 6.26 -10.16
CA VAL A 33 -1.75 7.37 -10.97
C VAL A 33 -0.61 8.10 -11.69
N PRO A 34 -0.88 8.80 -12.81
CA PRO A 34 0.15 9.54 -13.54
C PRO A 34 0.89 10.55 -12.65
N GLY A 35 2.21 10.52 -12.70
CA GLY A 35 3.08 11.44 -11.94
C GLY A 35 3.23 11.14 -10.45
N GLU A 36 2.63 10.05 -9.96
CA GLU A 36 2.75 9.65 -8.55
C GLU A 36 4.18 9.29 -8.15
N PHE A 37 4.95 8.74 -9.09
CA PHE A 37 6.37 8.42 -8.93
C PHE A 37 7.13 8.94 -10.14
N ARG A 38 8.24 9.65 -9.91
CA ARG A 38 9.02 10.29 -10.97
C ARG A 38 10.05 9.36 -11.62
N ASP A 39 10.51 8.35 -10.87
CA ASP A 39 11.67 7.53 -11.24
C ASP A 39 11.29 6.06 -11.52
N LEU A 40 10.03 5.79 -11.90
CA LEU A 40 9.64 4.44 -12.33
C LEU A 40 9.91 4.26 -13.81
N SER A 41 10.66 3.22 -14.16
CA SER A 41 10.73 2.71 -15.52
C SER A 41 9.38 2.14 -15.95
N ASP A 42 9.25 1.74 -17.22
CA ASP A 42 8.11 0.94 -17.65
C ASP A 42 8.01 -0.36 -16.82
N PRO A 43 6.78 -0.83 -16.54
CA PRO A 43 6.60 -2.11 -15.87
C PRO A 43 7.08 -3.26 -16.78
N PRO A 44 7.55 -4.38 -16.21
CA PRO A 44 7.87 -5.57 -16.99
C PRO A 44 6.71 -6.06 -17.86
N VAL A 45 7.00 -6.77 -18.95
CA VAL A 45 5.98 -7.32 -19.86
C VAL A 45 5.00 -8.20 -19.08
N GLY A 46 3.69 -7.97 -19.29
CA GLY A 46 2.61 -8.68 -18.59
C GLY A 46 2.33 -8.17 -17.17
N MET A 47 3.04 -7.12 -16.73
CA MET A 47 2.84 -6.47 -15.44
C MET A 47 2.35 -5.03 -15.59
N THR A 48 1.86 -4.48 -14.47
CA THR A 48 1.47 -3.08 -14.35
C THR A 48 1.90 -2.52 -13.00
N TRP A 49 2.16 -1.22 -12.94
CA TRP A 49 2.46 -0.53 -11.70
C TRP A 49 1.21 -0.38 -10.83
N ARG A 50 1.26 -1.03 -9.67
CA ARG A 50 0.35 -0.85 -8.56
C ARG A 50 1.03 -0.07 -7.46
N VAL A 51 0.22 0.42 -6.53
CA VAL A 51 0.67 1.09 -5.32
C VAL A 51 0.11 0.32 -4.15
N ILE A 52 1.02 -0.13 -3.29
CA ILE A 52 0.65 -0.53 -1.95
C ILE A 52 0.74 0.69 -1.03
N VAL A 53 -0.38 1.02 -0.42
CA VAL A 53 -0.51 2.11 0.55
C VAL A 53 -0.57 1.47 1.92
N VAL A 54 0.27 1.96 2.83
CA VAL A 54 0.31 1.54 4.22
C VAL A 54 -0.12 2.70 5.10
N GLU A 55 -1.12 2.48 5.95
CA GLU A 55 -1.50 3.45 6.98
C GLU A 55 -0.91 3.03 8.34
N ALA A 56 0.12 3.76 8.77
CA ALA A 56 0.78 3.53 10.05
C ALA A 56 -0.11 3.91 11.23
N GLN A 57 -0.68 5.10 11.14
CA GLN A 57 -1.66 5.68 12.04
C GLN A 57 -2.66 6.46 11.19
N PRO A 58 -3.87 6.75 11.68
CA PRO A 58 -4.83 7.57 10.95
C PRO A 58 -4.17 8.84 10.40
N GLY A 59 -4.16 8.98 9.07
CA GLY A 59 -3.54 10.13 8.38
C GLY A 59 -2.04 10.01 8.08
N VAL A 60 -1.32 9.07 8.70
CA VAL A 60 0.11 8.81 8.43
C VAL A 60 0.22 7.64 7.46
N ARG A 61 0.48 7.94 6.18
CA ARG A 61 0.49 6.95 5.10
C ARG A 61 1.80 6.94 4.31
N ALA A 62 2.23 5.76 3.92
CA ALA A 62 3.34 5.55 3.00
C ALA A 62 2.84 4.86 1.72
N ARG A 63 3.45 5.19 0.59
CA ARG A 63 3.13 4.59 -0.71
C ARG A 63 4.37 3.96 -1.29
N GLN A 64 4.24 2.74 -1.81
CA GLN A 64 5.32 2.04 -2.49
C GLN A 64 4.80 1.49 -3.82
N PRO A 65 5.54 1.69 -4.92
CA PRO A 65 5.19 1.10 -6.20
C PRO A 65 5.54 -0.39 -6.23
N LEU A 66 4.68 -1.18 -6.88
CA LEU A 66 4.82 -2.63 -7.06
C LEU A 66 4.50 -2.98 -8.50
N ALA A 67 5.37 -3.74 -9.17
CA ALA A 67 5.00 -4.39 -10.43
C ALA A 67 4.21 -5.67 -10.10
N LEU A 68 2.97 -5.77 -10.58
CA LEU A 68 2.13 -6.96 -10.41
C LEU A 68 1.55 -7.41 -11.76
N PRO A 69 1.26 -8.72 -11.93
CA PRO A 69 0.59 -9.21 -13.13
C PRO A 69 -0.69 -8.43 -13.43
N LEU A 70 -1.01 -8.25 -14.72
CA LEU A 70 -2.22 -7.53 -15.14
C LEU A 70 -3.51 -8.12 -14.55
N SER A 71 -3.54 -9.44 -14.32
CA SER A 71 -4.65 -10.18 -13.71
C SER A 71 -4.80 -9.96 -12.20
N ALA A 72 -3.86 -9.30 -11.54
CA ALA A 72 -3.93 -9.03 -10.11
C ALA A 72 -5.03 -7.97 -9.83
N GLY A 73 -6.11 -8.41 -9.17
CA GLY A 73 -7.17 -7.52 -8.70
C GLY A 73 -6.74 -6.71 -7.47
N ASN A 74 -7.16 -5.45 -7.39
CA ASN A 74 -6.85 -4.56 -6.26
C ASN A 74 -7.49 -5.04 -4.94
N ASP A 75 -8.70 -5.58 -5.02
CA ASP A 75 -9.48 -6.01 -3.86
C ASP A 75 -9.42 -7.52 -3.61
N ALA A 76 -8.72 -8.26 -4.47
CA ALA A 76 -8.68 -9.72 -4.44
C ALA A 76 -7.76 -10.29 -3.35
N MET A 77 -6.89 -9.46 -2.76
CA MET A 77 -5.85 -9.90 -1.84
C MET A 77 -6.22 -9.60 -0.38
N ALA A 78 -6.12 -10.64 0.45
CA ALA A 78 -6.20 -10.51 1.90
C ALA A 78 -5.01 -9.71 2.47
N GLU A 79 -5.18 -9.11 3.65
CA GLU A 79 -4.14 -8.28 4.28
C GLU A 79 -2.80 -9.02 4.46
N ALA A 80 -2.83 -10.31 4.81
CA ALA A 80 -1.62 -11.11 4.92
C ALA A 80 -0.86 -11.28 3.59
N GLN A 81 -1.59 -11.41 2.47
CA GLN A 81 -0.97 -11.51 1.13
C GLN A 81 -0.36 -10.17 0.72
N LEU A 82 -1.09 -9.07 0.96
CA LEU A 82 -0.59 -7.71 0.73
C LEU A 82 0.68 -7.41 1.55
N PHE A 83 0.72 -7.88 2.79
CA PHE A 83 1.91 -7.75 3.64
C PHE A 83 3.10 -8.51 3.07
N THR A 84 2.90 -9.75 2.61
CA THR A 84 3.97 -10.53 1.97
C THR A 84 4.52 -9.82 0.74
N LEU A 85 3.63 -9.31 -0.13
CA LEU A 85 4.03 -8.53 -1.31
C LEU A 85 4.78 -7.26 -0.93
N PHE A 86 4.31 -6.53 0.08
CA PHE A 86 5.01 -5.37 0.62
C PHE A 86 6.43 -5.73 1.04
N MET A 87 6.59 -6.81 1.81
CA MET A 87 7.90 -7.22 2.32
C MET A 87 8.85 -7.72 1.24
N GLN A 88 8.35 -8.20 0.10
CA GLN A 88 9.19 -8.62 -1.03
C GLN A 88 9.74 -7.43 -1.82
N ALA A 89 8.96 -6.37 -1.97
CA ALA A 89 9.32 -5.23 -2.81
C ALA A 89 9.88 -4.03 -2.04
N ALA A 90 9.56 -3.89 -0.75
CA ALA A 90 9.92 -2.70 0.01
C ALA A 90 11.43 -2.63 0.33
N PRO A 91 12.03 -1.43 0.25
CA PRO A 91 13.36 -1.16 0.79
C PRO A 91 13.48 -1.58 2.27
N LYS A 92 14.70 -1.81 2.76
CA LYS A 92 14.94 -2.31 4.14
C LYS A 92 14.28 -1.40 5.19
N GLU A 93 14.26 -0.10 4.95
CA GLU A 93 13.71 0.94 5.81
C GLU A 93 12.18 0.84 5.90
N ALA A 94 11.51 0.72 4.74
CA ALA A 94 10.06 0.56 4.66
C ALA A 94 9.59 -0.76 5.29
N ARG A 95 10.37 -1.85 5.13
CA ARG A 95 10.12 -3.13 5.81
C ARG A 95 10.13 -3.02 7.34
N ARG A 96 11.06 -2.24 7.90
CA ARG A 96 11.16 -2.03 9.36
C ARG A 96 9.92 -1.33 9.92
N MET A 97 9.46 -0.27 9.25
CA MET A 97 8.27 0.46 9.64
C MET A 97 7.03 -0.45 9.66
N VAL A 98 6.84 -1.26 8.61
CA VAL A 98 5.67 -2.14 8.50
C VAL A 98 5.72 -3.34 9.45
N ALA A 99 6.91 -3.88 9.72
CA ALA A 99 7.10 -4.88 10.78
C ALA A 99 6.78 -4.32 12.18
N GLN A 100 7.11 -3.06 12.46
CA GLN A 100 6.76 -2.39 13.71
C GLN A 100 5.24 -2.20 13.84
N LEU A 101 4.57 -1.78 12.77
CA LEU A 101 3.11 -1.62 12.75
C LEU A 101 2.37 -2.94 13.03
N ARG A 102 2.87 -4.06 12.50
CA ARG A 102 2.31 -5.38 12.81
C ARG A 102 2.43 -5.72 14.29
N LYS A 103 3.58 -5.43 14.93
CA LYS A 103 3.77 -5.66 16.37
C LYS A 103 2.80 -4.83 17.23
N MET A 104 2.47 -3.61 16.80
CA MET A 104 1.49 -2.76 17.51
C MET A 104 0.05 -3.27 17.36
N LYS A 105 -0.26 -4.04 16.32
CA LYS A 105 -1.59 -4.60 16.04
C LYS A 105 -1.85 -5.97 16.63
N LEU A 106 -0.82 -6.69 17.10
CA LEU A 106 -1.03 -7.87 17.94
C LEU A 106 -1.10 -7.39 19.40
N PRO A 107 -2.29 -7.20 20.01
CA PRO A 107 -2.37 -7.49 21.42
C PRO A 107 -1.94 -8.95 21.58
N SER A 108 -1.10 -9.19 22.58
CA SER A 108 -0.73 -10.50 23.08
C SER A 108 -1.91 -11.47 22.96
N ILE A 109 -1.81 -12.44 22.05
CA ILE A 109 -2.45 -13.74 22.28
C ILE A 109 -1.59 -14.38 23.37
N THR A 110 -1.76 -13.90 24.60
CA THR A 110 -1.17 -14.50 25.80
C THR A 110 -2.33 -15.15 26.54
N ASP A 111 -2.33 -16.47 26.45
CA ASP A 111 -2.86 -17.43 27.41
C ASP A 111 -4.28 -17.20 27.91
N SER A 112 -5.25 -17.77 27.18
CA SER A 112 -6.46 -18.29 27.82
C SER A 112 -6.19 -19.73 28.23
N LYS A 113 -6.06 -19.87 29.54
CA LYS A 113 -5.96 -21.06 30.38
C LYS A 113 -6.88 -22.22 29.97
#